data_AF-A0AAD1GNC9-F1
#
_entry.id   AF-A0AAD1GNC9-F1
#
_cell.length_a   1.000
_cell.length_b   1.000
_cell.length_c   1.000
_cell.angle_alpha   90.00
_cell.angle_beta   90.00
_cell.angle_gamma   90.00
#
_symmetry.space_group_name_H-M   'P 1'
#
loop_
_entity.id
_entity.type
_entity.pdbx_description
1 polymer ?
#
loop_
_entity_poly.entity_id
_entity_poly.type
_entity_poly.pdbx_seq_one_letter_code
_entity_poly.pdbx_strand_id
1 'polypeptide(L)'
;MLRRITECLLLISAALYTGMLAAAANAPEQYTLLGHSSMAHTEVKLDDVHRAWLQDRQALVLGTSAPDYPPFDLSTSGRDYEGLTADYADIIAKATGLPMSVLRFDSREAAMAALKDGQIDMLGTANGFEARNPDIVLSTPYAVDQPVLVTRTNESRSLTDDLEGLRLSMVYHYLPLREIEKLYPKALITTYPSYQNAINAVAFGQADVFLGDTLSTHYMINKGYLSNIRMASFGKHESHGFGFAVRRNDTRLLEVINATLNQVSIAEQAAISKRWSAGSDLYLTDHRIQLTDREQRWLARHPVVRVVVNETSAPFTFFDADGDFRGISADLLELIRLRTGLRLDIQRRQNDSEMIAAVLNDQADMIAALLPSSERQLQLKFSRPYVDSSFVLLTRKQSDTPTTLDQFGHASLAIAKGNPVIEWLRSQSRTFKSSKRTAPCAPWKCSPMARSTAA
;
A
#
# COMPACT_ATOMS: atom_id res chain seq x y z
N MET A 1 -39.50 39.39 -47.97
CA MET A 1 -39.47 39.56 -46.49
C MET A 1 -39.63 38.22 -45.77
N LEU A 2 -40.67 37.45 -46.08
CA LEU A 2 -40.95 36.15 -45.42
C LEU A 2 -39.79 35.14 -45.44
N ARG A 3 -39.09 35.01 -46.57
CA ARG A 3 -37.98 34.06 -46.77
C ARG A 3 -36.75 34.33 -45.89
N ARG A 4 -36.43 35.62 -45.65
CA ARG A 4 -35.33 36.03 -44.77
C ARG A 4 -35.65 35.79 -43.29
N ILE A 5 -36.93 35.85 -42.91
CA ILE A 5 -37.38 35.57 -41.54
C ILE A 5 -37.31 34.07 -41.24
N THR A 6 -37.64 33.22 -42.22
CA THR A 6 -37.53 31.76 -42.08
C THR A 6 -36.08 31.30 -41.98
N GLU A 7 -35.17 31.90 -42.77
CA GLU A 7 -33.73 31.63 -42.69
C GLU A 7 -33.12 32.06 -41.34
N CYS A 8 -33.52 33.22 -40.80
CA CYS A 8 -33.12 33.64 -39.46
C CYS A 8 -33.65 32.72 -38.36
N LEU A 9 -34.91 32.27 -38.45
CA LEU A 9 -35.50 31.36 -37.47
C LEU A 9 -34.81 29.98 -37.47
N LEU A 10 -34.44 29.48 -38.65
CA LEU A 10 -33.70 28.22 -38.80
C LEU A 10 -32.27 28.33 -38.24
N LEU A 11 -31.59 29.46 -38.43
CA LEU A 11 -30.27 29.71 -37.86
C LEU A 11 -30.29 29.86 -36.34
N ILE A 12 -31.31 30.53 -35.78
CA ILE A 12 -31.50 30.66 -34.33
C ILE A 12 -31.85 29.30 -33.72
N SER A 13 -32.72 28.51 -34.36
CA SER A 13 -33.00 27.15 -33.89
C SER A 13 -31.77 26.26 -33.96
N ALA A 14 -30.99 26.32 -35.04
CA ALA A 14 -29.76 25.53 -35.16
C ALA A 14 -28.73 25.93 -34.08
N ALA A 15 -28.56 27.24 -33.82
CA ALA A 15 -27.69 27.75 -32.78
C ALA A 15 -28.13 27.32 -31.36
N LEU A 16 -29.45 27.35 -31.09
CA LEU A 16 -30.03 26.87 -29.83
C LEU A 16 -29.87 25.35 -29.66
N TYR A 17 -30.05 24.57 -30.72
CA TYR A 17 -29.83 23.13 -30.70
C TYR A 17 -28.35 22.77 -30.50
N THR A 18 -27.41 23.48 -31.14
CA THR A 18 -25.97 23.28 -30.90
C THR A 18 -25.54 23.70 -29.48
N GLY A 19 -26.15 24.75 -28.92
CA GLY A 19 -25.90 25.18 -27.54
C GLY A 19 -26.42 24.18 -26.50
N MET A 20 -27.60 23.59 -26.73
CA MET A 20 -28.17 22.55 -25.86
C MET A 20 -27.39 21.23 -25.92
N LEU A 21 -26.93 20.82 -27.12
CA LEU A 21 -26.10 19.62 -27.27
C LEU A 21 -24.71 19.77 -26.61
N ALA A 22 -24.11 20.96 -26.68
CA ALA A 22 -22.84 21.24 -25.99
C ALA A 22 -23.00 21.30 -24.45
N ALA A 23 -24.14 21.77 -23.95
CA ALA A 23 -24.44 21.77 -22.51
C ALA A 23 -24.74 20.36 -21.96
N ALA A 24 -25.36 19.50 -22.76
CA ALA A 24 -25.64 18.11 -22.37
C ALA A 24 -24.38 17.23 -22.32
N ALA A 25 -23.32 17.60 -23.06
CA ALA A 25 -22.06 16.84 -23.09
C ALA A 25 -21.20 16.98 -21.82
N ASN A 26 -21.51 17.91 -20.91
CA ASN A 26 -20.73 18.21 -19.71
C ASN A 26 -21.54 18.07 -18.41
N ALA A 27 -22.68 17.38 -18.43
CA ALA A 27 -23.49 17.16 -17.22
C ALA A 27 -22.84 16.06 -16.36
N PRO A 28 -22.75 16.24 -15.03
CA PRO A 28 -22.16 15.22 -14.17
C PRO A 28 -22.97 13.93 -14.18
N GLU A 29 -22.28 12.80 -14.14
CA GLU A 29 -22.90 11.49 -14.05
C GLU A 29 -23.24 11.17 -12.58
N GLN A 30 -24.45 10.67 -12.33
CA GLN A 30 -24.88 10.28 -11.00
C GLN A 30 -24.56 8.80 -10.70
N TYR A 31 -23.99 8.58 -9.53
CA TYR A 31 -23.55 7.28 -9.01
C TYR A 31 -24.18 6.95 -7.66
N THR A 32 -24.31 5.66 -7.37
CA THR A 32 -24.75 5.12 -6.07
C THR A 32 -23.54 4.84 -5.19
N LEU A 33 -23.50 5.38 -3.98
CA LEU A 33 -22.45 5.08 -3.02
C LEU A 33 -22.57 3.63 -2.53
N LEU A 34 -21.52 2.82 -2.73
CA LEU A 34 -21.38 1.49 -2.16
C LEU A 34 -20.22 1.46 -1.14
N GLY A 35 -20.56 1.68 0.13
CA GLY A 35 -19.64 1.49 1.25
C GLY A 35 -19.77 0.10 1.87
N HIS A 36 -18.62 -0.51 2.18
CA HIS A 36 -18.51 -1.82 2.82
C HIS A 36 -18.15 -1.71 4.31
N SER A 37 -18.26 -0.53 4.91
CA SER A 37 -17.91 -0.29 6.32
C SER A 37 -18.86 -1.02 7.27
N SER A 38 -18.29 -1.67 8.29
CA SER A 38 -19.08 -2.51 9.22
C SER A 38 -19.60 -1.69 10.40
N MET A 39 -20.89 -1.76 10.69
CA MET A 39 -21.52 -1.04 11.82
C MET A 39 -21.09 -1.54 13.21
N ALA A 40 -20.28 -2.59 13.30
CA ALA A 40 -20.08 -3.31 14.55
C ALA A 40 -19.37 -2.49 15.65
N HIS A 41 -18.69 -1.38 15.31
CA HIS A 41 -17.78 -0.72 16.26
C HIS A 41 -17.76 0.82 16.29
N THR A 42 -18.67 1.56 15.67
CA THR A 42 -18.65 3.04 15.83
C THR A 42 -20.03 3.69 15.70
N GLU A 43 -20.67 4.01 16.84
CA GLU A 43 -21.59 5.14 16.91
C GLU A 43 -20.72 6.40 16.97
N VAL A 44 -20.44 7.01 15.80
CA VAL A 44 -19.81 8.33 15.76
C VAL A 44 -20.79 9.31 16.41
N LYS A 45 -20.39 9.90 17.55
CA LYS A 45 -21.24 10.86 18.26
C LYS A 45 -20.85 12.27 17.85
N LEU A 46 -21.78 12.96 17.18
CA LEU A 46 -21.68 14.38 16.89
C LEU A 46 -22.28 15.18 18.06
N ASP A 47 -21.63 16.30 18.41
CA ASP A 47 -22.15 17.21 19.44
C ASP A 47 -23.47 17.88 19.03
N ASP A 48 -24.09 18.59 19.97
CA ASP A 48 -25.39 19.24 19.75
C ASP A 48 -25.31 20.34 18.67
N VAL A 49 -24.17 21.01 18.52
CA VAL A 49 -23.97 22.09 17.55
C VAL A 49 -23.93 21.51 16.13
N HIS A 50 -23.18 20.43 15.93
CA HIS A 50 -23.12 19.70 14.67
C HIS A 50 -24.48 19.10 14.31
N ARG A 51 -25.17 18.48 15.27
CA ARG A 51 -26.51 17.91 15.03
C ARG A 51 -27.54 18.96 14.65
N ALA A 52 -27.54 20.12 15.31
CA ALA A 52 -28.45 21.22 14.96
C ALA A 52 -28.21 21.71 13.52
N TRP A 53 -26.94 21.85 13.11
CA TRP A 53 -26.60 22.27 11.74
C TRP A 53 -27.02 21.24 10.68
N LEU A 54 -26.98 19.95 11.00
CA LEU A 54 -27.40 18.88 10.09
C LEU A 54 -28.92 18.84 9.87
N GLN A 55 -29.73 19.36 10.80
CA GLN A 55 -31.20 19.31 10.70
C GLN A 55 -31.76 20.02 9.46
N ASP A 56 -31.07 21.06 8.99
CA ASP A 56 -31.47 21.83 7.81
C ASP A 56 -30.98 21.22 6.49
N ARG A 57 -30.21 20.13 6.55
CA ARG A 57 -29.66 19.44 5.37
C ARG A 57 -30.48 18.20 5.04
N GLN A 58 -30.74 18.00 3.75
CA GLN A 58 -31.49 16.82 3.27
C GLN A 58 -30.57 15.69 2.79
N ALA A 59 -29.40 16.04 2.25
CA ALA A 59 -28.43 15.10 1.70
C ALA A 59 -27.03 15.73 1.73
N LEU A 60 -26.02 14.89 1.53
CA LEU A 60 -24.67 15.30 1.20
C LEU A 60 -24.36 14.89 -0.24
N VAL A 61 -23.69 15.77 -0.99
CA VAL A 61 -23.26 15.49 -2.35
C VAL A 61 -21.74 15.34 -2.40
N LEU A 62 -21.28 14.13 -2.67
CA LEU A 62 -19.88 13.78 -2.90
C LEU A 62 -19.54 13.95 -4.38
N GLY A 63 -18.48 14.70 -4.69
CA GLY A 63 -17.88 14.76 -6.01
C GLY A 63 -16.76 13.73 -6.19
N THR A 64 -16.63 13.22 -7.40
CA THR A 64 -15.48 12.45 -7.89
C THR A 64 -15.20 12.83 -9.36
N SER A 65 -14.12 12.33 -9.96
CA SER A 65 -13.74 12.67 -11.34
C SER A 65 -13.33 11.44 -12.14
N ALA A 66 -13.54 11.47 -13.45
CA ALA A 66 -12.93 10.53 -14.38
C ALA A 66 -11.47 10.92 -14.70
N PRO A 67 -10.64 9.94 -15.11
CA PRO A 67 -10.82 8.50 -14.94
C PRO A 67 -10.73 8.07 -13.46
N ASP A 68 -11.08 6.81 -13.18
CA ASP A 68 -10.97 6.23 -11.83
C ASP A 68 -9.56 6.37 -11.25
N TYR A 69 -9.50 6.44 -9.91
CA TYR A 69 -8.27 6.51 -9.12
C TYR A 69 -8.22 5.31 -8.15
N PRO A 70 -7.88 4.09 -8.61
CA PRO A 70 -7.87 2.91 -7.76
C PRO A 70 -6.78 2.97 -6.69
N PRO A 71 -7.03 2.51 -5.44
CA PRO A 71 -8.26 1.90 -4.96
C PRO A 71 -9.26 2.90 -4.34
N PHE A 72 -9.04 4.21 -4.47
CA PHE A 72 -9.83 5.25 -3.84
C PHE A 72 -11.20 5.44 -4.48
N ASP A 73 -11.19 5.66 -5.79
CA ASP A 73 -12.37 5.86 -6.64
C ASP A 73 -12.46 4.73 -7.65
N LEU A 74 -13.52 3.94 -7.59
CA LEU A 74 -13.78 2.83 -8.50
C LEU A 74 -15.23 2.88 -8.98
N SER A 75 -15.41 2.66 -10.28
CA SER A 75 -16.71 2.57 -10.95
C SER A 75 -16.94 1.21 -11.63
N THR A 76 -16.35 0.13 -11.11
CA THR A 76 -16.21 -1.13 -11.85
C THR A 76 -17.51 -1.89 -12.08
N SER A 77 -18.55 -1.63 -11.28
CA SER A 77 -19.91 -2.19 -11.39
C SER A 77 -20.88 -1.30 -12.18
N GLY A 78 -20.37 -0.34 -12.96
CA GLY A 78 -21.18 0.51 -13.84
C GLY A 78 -21.48 1.87 -13.21
N ARG A 79 -22.58 1.97 -12.44
CA ARG A 79 -22.99 3.22 -11.75
C ARG A 79 -22.82 3.20 -10.23
N ASP A 80 -22.15 2.18 -9.74
CA ASP A 80 -21.83 2.07 -8.34
C ASP A 80 -20.44 2.68 -8.10
N TYR A 81 -20.36 3.54 -7.09
CA TYR A 81 -19.13 4.17 -6.63
C TYR A 81 -18.64 3.44 -5.40
N GLU A 82 -17.53 2.72 -5.57
CA GLU A 82 -16.88 1.92 -4.55
C GLU A 82 -15.41 2.35 -4.40
N GLY A 83 -14.71 1.80 -3.41
CA GLY A 83 -13.32 2.10 -3.13
C GLY A 83 -13.08 2.58 -1.70
N LEU A 84 -11.82 2.92 -1.42
CA LEU A 84 -11.40 3.40 -0.11
C LEU A 84 -12.12 4.70 0.24
N THR A 85 -12.25 5.64 -0.69
CA THR A 85 -12.97 6.91 -0.46
C THR A 85 -14.46 6.66 -0.23
N ALA A 86 -15.06 5.71 -0.95
CA ALA A 86 -16.46 5.32 -0.76
C ALA A 86 -16.73 4.75 0.64
N ASP A 87 -15.81 3.95 1.19
CA ASP A 87 -15.95 3.40 2.55
C ASP A 87 -15.96 4.51 3.63
N TYR A 88 -15.08 5.51 3.51
CA TYR A 88 -15.08 6.64 4.44
C TYR A 88 -16.27 7.58 4.22
N ALA A 89 -16.71 7.77 2.98
CA ALA A 89 -17.90 8.52 2.65
C ALA A 89 -19.16 7.89 3.26
N ASP A 90 -19.26 6.56 3.24
CA ASP A 90 -20.34 5.80 3.89
C ASP A 90 -20.31 5.91 5.42
N ILE A 91 -19.12 5.92 6.05
CA ILE A 91 -18.99 6.24 7.48
C ILE A 91 -19.54 7.64 7.79
N ILE A 92 -19.25 8.64 6.95
CA ILE A 92 -19.76 10.00 7.11
C ILE A 92 -21.27 10.06 6.91
N ALA A 93 -21.82 9.37 5.90
CA ALA A 93 -23.25 9.27 5.69
C ALA A 93 -23.96 8.67 6.92
N LYS A 94 -23.43 7.58 7.46
CA LYS A 94 -23.95 6.92 8.68
C LYS A 94 -23.85 7.81 9.92
N ALA A 95 -22.72 8.49 10.12
CA ALA A 95 -22.49 9.38 11.25
C ALA A 95 -23.41 10.60 11.26
N THR A 96 -23.70 11.15 10.07
CA THR A 96 -24.56 12.32 9.91
C THR A 96 -26.05 11.97 9.83
N GLY A 97 -26.37 10.72 9.50
CA GLY A 97 -27.74 10.29 9.22
C GLY A 97 -28.30 10.85 7.90
N LEU A 98 -27.46 11.44 7.06
CA LEU A 98 -27.86 12.02 5.78
C LEU A 98 -27.59 11.04 4.64
N PRO A 99 -28.50 10.91 3.66
CA PRO A 99 -28.21 10.18 2.43
C PRO A 99 -27.08 10.88 1.67
N MET A 100 -26.21 10.09 1.04
CA MET A 100 -25.10 10.59 0.23
C MET A 100 -25.29 10.27 -1.25
N SER A 101 -25.31 11.32 -2.08
CA SER A 101 -25.32 11.22 -3.54
C SER A 101 -23.91 11.41 -4.08
N VAL A 102 -23.56 10.70 -5.16
CA VAL A 102 -22.25 10.83 -5.80
C VAL A 102 -22.41 11.43 -7.20
N LEU A 103 -21.67 12.50 -7.49
CA LEU A 103 -21.58 13.14 -8.81
C LEU A 103 -20.17 12.98 -9.36
N ARG A 104 -20.06 12.41 -10.56
CA ARG A 104 -18.81 12.23 -11.28
C ARG A 104 -18.67 13.26 -12.40
N PHE A 105 -17.52 13.91 -12.45
CA PHE A 105 -17.18 14.92 -13.47
C PHE A 105 -16.10 14.41 -14.43
N ASP A 106 -16.00 15.00 -15.63
CA ASP A 106 -15.06 14.55 -16.68
C ASP A 106 -13.58 14.73 -16.34
N SER A 107 -13.27 15.68 -15.46
CA SER A 107 -11.90 16.00 -15.04
C SER A 107 -11.86 16.43 -13.58
N ARG A 108 -10.67 16.38 -12.99
CA ARG A 108 -10.49 16.82 -11.61
C ARG A 108 -10.74 18.32 -11.47
N GLU A 109 -10.31 19.12 -12.44
CA GLU A 109 -10.56 20.56 -12.49
C GLU A 109 -12.05 20.88 -12.55
N ALA A 110 -12.84 20.11 -13.32
CA ALA A 110 -14.30 20.27 -13.36
C ALA A 110 -14.94 19.97 -12.00
N ALA A 111 -14.51 18.90 -11.32
CA ALA A 111 -14.98 18.58 -9.97
C ALA A 111 -14.60 19.68 -8.95
N MET A 112 -13.40 20.26 -9.04
CA MET A 112 -12.99 21.39 -8.21
C MET A 112 -13.81 22.66 -8.49
N ALA A 113 -14.17 22.91 -9.75
CA ALA A 113 -15.06 24.02 -10.11
C ALA A 113 -16.46 23.80 -9.50
N ALA A 114 -17.03 22.61 -9.66
CA ALA A 114 -18.31 22.23 -9.08
C ALA A 114 -18.34 22.37 -7.54
N LEU A 115 -17.23 22.06 -6.85
CA LEU A 115 -17.11 22.27 -5.40
C LEU A 115 -17.23 23.75 -5.03
N LYS A 116 -16.49 24.61 -5.73
CA LYS A 116 -16.51 26.07 -5.50
C LYS A 116 -17.87 26.68 -5.81
N ASP A 117 -18.52 26.19 -6.86
CA ASP A 117 -19.83 26.68 -7.31
C ASP A 117 -20.99 26.17 -6.44
N GLY A 118 -20.73 25.27 -5.49
CA GLY A 118 -21.77 24.73 -4.60
C GLY A 118 -22.57 23.56 -5.17
N GLN A 119 -22.18 23.01 -6.32
CA GLN A 119 -22.85 21.86 -6.94
C GLN A 119 -22.60 20.55 -6.18
N ILE A 120 -21.46 20.45 -5.50
CA ILE A 120 -21.12 19.37 -4.57
C ILE A 120 -20.77 19.94 -3.19
N ASP A 121 -21.01 19.19 -2.13
CA ASP A 121 -20.66 19.59 -0.76
C ASP A 121 -19.18 19.30 -0.45
N MET A 122 -18.70 18.15 -0.94
CA MET A 122 -17.34 17.67 -0.68
C MET A 122 -16.79 16.92 -1.89
N LEU A 123 -15.47 16.96 -2.08
CA LEU A 123 -14.76 16.23 -3.13
C LEU A 123 -13.90 15.13 -2.50
N GLY A 124 -14.04 13.90 -3.01
CA GLY A 124 -13.29 12.74 -2.56
C GLY A 124 -11.86 12.68 -3.09
N THR A 125 -11.05 11.79 -2.52
CA THR A 125 -9.66 11.51 -2.97
C THR A 125 -8.85 12.79 -3.16
N ALA A 126 -9.01 13.76 -2.25
CA ALA A 126 -8.36 15.05 -2.36
C ALA A 126 -7.00 15.02 -1.66
N ASN A 127 -6.00 15.66 -2.25
CA ASN A 127 -4.61 15.62 -1.84
C ASN A 127 -3.93 17.00 -2.04
N GLY A 128 -2.59 17.03 -2.09
CA GLY A 128 -1.82 18.26 -2.29
C GLY A 128 -2.19 19.04 -3.57
N PHE A 129 -2.74 18.36 -4.59
CA PHE A 129 -3.24 18.98 -5.81
C PHE A 129 -4.40 19.94 -5.56
N GLU A 130 -5.39 19.57 -4.74
CA GLU A 130 -6.50 20.45 -4.36
C GLU A 130 -6.08 21.48 -3.30
N ALA A 131 -5.19 21.09 -2.37
CA ALA A 131 -4.77 21.92 -1.22
C ALA A 131 -4.16 23.27 -1.62
N ARG A 132 -3.60 23.38 -2.83
CA ARG A 132 -3.02 24.63 -3.36
C ARG A 132 -4.06 25.71 -3.68
N ASN A 133 -5.34 25.35 -3.76
CA ASN A 133 -6.40 26.28 -4.11
C ASN A 133 -6.86 27.07 -2.87
N PRO A 134 -6.81 28.41 -2.88
CA PRO A 134 -7.16 29.24 -1.73
C PRO A 134 -8.64 29.16 -1.35
N ASP A 135 -9.53 28.66 -2.21
CA ASP A 135 -10.97 28.53 -1.89
C ASP A 135 -11.34 27.15 -1.36
N ILE A 136 -10.36 26.25 -1.27
CA ILE A 136 -10.55 24.85 -0.86
C ILE A 136 -9.75 24.61 0.42
N VAL A 137 -10.31 23.76 1.30
CA VAL A 137 -9.66 23.27 2.51
C VAL A 137 -9.86 21.76 2.59
N LEU A 138 -8.84 21.03 3.06
CA LEU A 138 -8.89 19.59 3.22
C LEU A 138 -9.26 19.20 4.66
N SER A 139 -9.96 18.09 4.80
CA SER A 139 -10.14 17.38 6.07
C SER A 139 -8.81 16.83 6.61
N THR A 140 -8.85 16.29 7.83
CA THR A 140 -7.82 15.34 8.26
C THR A 140 -7.76 14.18 7.25
N PRO A 141 -6.56 13.66 6.93
CA PRO A 141 -6.45 12.58 5.95
C PRO A 141 -7.02 11.30 6.53
N TYR A 142 -7.88 10.62 5.78
CA TYR A 142 -8.37 9.29 6.12
C TYR A 142 -7.42 8.19 5.62
N ALA A 143 -6.54 8.51 4.66
CA ALA A 143 -5.49 7.63 4.21
C ALA A 143 -4.15 8.38 4.15
N VAL A 144 -3.14 7.82 4.80
CA VAL A 144 -1.78 8.34 4.75
C VAL A 144 -1.19 8.01 3.38
N ASP A 145 -0.57 9.00 2.76
CA ASP A 145 0.18 8.81 1.53
C ASP A 145 1.68 8.92 1.79
N GLN A 146 2.42 7.95 1.24
CA GLN A 146 3.86 8.03 1.06
C GLN A 146 4.12 7.96 -0.45
N PRO A 147 4.61 9.04 -1.08
CA PRO A 147 4.98 9.00 -2.48
C PRO A 147 6.06 7.95 -2.70
N VAL A 148 5.98 7.21 -3.81
CA VAL A 148 6.93 6.18 -4.22
C VAL A 148 7.39 6.41 -5.64
N LEU A 149 8.65 6.05 -5.88
CA LEU A 149 9.22 5.92 -7.19
C LEU A 149 9.12 4.46 -7.62
N VAL A 150 8.55 4.22 -8.80
CA VAL A 150 8.34 2.89 -9.36
C VAL A 150 9.20 2.75 -10.60
N THR A 151 9.90 1.62 -10.71
CA THR A 151 10.74 1.29 -11.86
C THR A 151 10.40 -0.09 -12.38
N ARG A 152 10.96 -0.46 -13.53
CA ARG A 152 10.99 -1.87 -13.93
C ARG A 152 11.82 -2.71 -12.93
N THR A 153 11.53 -4.00 -12.83
CA THR A 153 12.25 -4.94 -11.94
C THR A 153 13.69 -5.17 -12.36
N ASN A 154 14.00 -5.05 -13.65
CA ASN A 154 15.36 -5.13 -14.18
C ASN A 154 16.10 -3.78 -14.19
N GLU A 155 15.49 -2.71 -13.67
CA GLU A 155 16.15 -1.42 -13.56
C GLU A 155 17.30 -1.51 -12.56
N SER A 156 18.48 -1.12 -13.02
CA SER A 156 19.74 -1.19 -12.27
C SER A 156 20.43 0.16 -12.11
N ARG A 157 19.94 1.19 -12.83
CA ARG A 157 20.41 2.57 -12.64
C ARG A 157 20.12 2.98 -11.20
N SER A 158 21.09 3.65 -10.59
CA SER A 158 20.84 4.32 -9.31
C SER A 158 19.82 5.42 -9.56
N LEU A 159 18.74 5.41 -8.77
CA LEU A 159 17.85 6.55 -8.67
C LEU A 159 18.61 7.62 -7.89
N THR A 160 19.44 8.40 -8.58
CA THR A 160 20.10 9.55 -7.98
C THR A 160 19.06 10.48 -7.39
N ASP A 161 19.52 11.31 -6.45
CA ASP A 161 18.67 12.24 -5.73
C ASP A 161 17.81 13.15 -6.62
N ASP A 162 18.24 13.41 -7.86
CA ASP A 162 17.63 14.35 -8.80
C ASP A 162 17.01 13.70 -10.05
N LEU A 163 17.10 12.36 -10.18
CA LEU A 163 16.61 11.59 -11.33
C LEU A 163 17.12 12.13 -12.68
N GLU A 164 18.39 12.54 -12.73
CA GLU A 164 18.99 13.20 -13.88
C GLU A 164 18.81 12.44 -15.20
N GLY A 165 18.18 13.09 -16.17
CA GLY A 165 17.94 12.57 -17.52
C GLY A 165 16.90 11.45 -17.61
N LEU A 166 16.27 11.06 -16.50
CA LEU A 166 15.22 10.03 -16.48
C LEU A 166 13.87 10.62 -16.85
N ARG A 167 13.08 9.86 -17.62
CA ARG A 167 11.68 10.20 -17.91
C ARG A 167 10.81 9.83 -16.72
N LEU A 168 10.26 10.83 -16.05
CA LEU A 168 9.37 10.67 -14.89
C LEU A 168 7.91 10.78 -15.34
N SER A 169 7.14 9.71 -15.22
CA SER A 169 5.68 9.75 -15.39
C SER A 169 5.00 10.01 -14.05
N MET A 170 3.90 10.78 -14.05
CA MET A 170 3.03 10.92 -12.89
C MET A 170 1.59 11.22 -13.33
N VAL A 171 0.62 11.04 -12.43
CA VAL A 171 -0.75 11.48 -12.68
C VAL A 171 -0.85 12.99 -12.51
N TYR A 172 -1.55 13.68 -13.42
CA TYR A 172 -1.61 15.15 -13.41
C TYR A 172 -2.18 15.76 -12.11
N HIS A 173 -3.10 15.04 -11.45
CA HIS A 173 -3.80 15.47 -10.23
C HIS A 173 -3.33 14.71 -8.97
N TYR A 174 -2.10 14.18 -8.97
CA TYR A 174 -1.53 13.60 -7.76
C TYR A 174 -0.81 14.63 -6.89
N LEU A 175 0.12 15.40 -7.45
CA LEU A 175 0.87 16.43 -6.75
C LEU A 175 1.05 17.66 -7.66
N PRO A 176 1.21 18.88 -7.09
CA PRO A 176 1.41 20.07 -7.90
C PRO A 176 2.68 19.98 -8.75
N LEU A 177 2.53 20.02 -10.07
CA LEU A 177 3.66 19.85 -11.01
C LEU A 177 4.87 20.75 -10.69
N ARG A 178 4.62 22.02 -10.35
CA ARG A 178 5.68 22.99 -10.01
C ARG A 178 6.51 22.61 -8.78
N GLU A 179 5.93 21.87 -7.83
CA GLU A 179 6.66 21.38 -6.65
C GLU A 179 7.54 20.20 -7.03
N ILE A 180 7.04 19.32 -7.90
CA ILE A 180 7.81 18.19 -8.43
C ILE A 180 8.96 18.66 -9.32
N GLU A 181 8.74 19.66 -10.18
CA GLU A 181 9.78 20.27 -11.01
C GLU A 181 10.91 20.89 -10.17
N LYS A 182 10.60 21.45 -9.00
CA LYS A 182 11.62 21.96 -8.07
C LYS A 182 12.40 20.86 -7.38
N LEU A 183 11.74 19.73 -7.09
CA LEU A 183 12.35 18.60 -6.39
C LEU A 183 13.19 17.71 -7.31
N TYR A 184 12.79 17.58 -8.58
CA TYR A 184 13.51 16.83 -9.61
C TYR A 184 13.80 17.71 -10.84
N PRO A 185 14.63 18.76 -10.71
CA PRO A 185 14.86 19.73 -11.77
C PRO A 185 15.59 19.16 -12.99
N LYS A 186 16.19 17.98 -12.87
CA LYS A 186 16.90 17.30 -13.95
C LYS A 186 16.12 16.14 -14.57
N ALA A 187 14.91 15.85 -14.09
CA ALA A 187 14.04 14.83 -14.65
C ALA A 187 13.22 15.38 -15.82
N LEU A 188 12.90 14.51 -16.77
CA LEU A 188 11.97 14.81 -17.87
C LEU A 188 10.55 14.42 -17.43
N ILE A 189 9.81 15.34 -16.83
CA ILE A 189 8.50 15.07 -16.23
C ILE A 189 7.40 15.07 -17.28
N THR A 190 6.54 14.05 -17.28
CA THR A 190 5.33 13.95 -18.11
C THR A 190 4.15 13.54 -17.26
N THR A 191 3.08 14.35 -17.30
CA THR A 191 1.83 14.04 -16.61
C THR A 191 0.89 13.25 -17.50
N TYR A 192 0.18 12.29 -16.92
CA TYR A 192 -0.78 11.42 -17.60
C TYR A 192 -2.19 11.61 -17.02
N PRO A 193 -3.25 11.35 -17.82
CA PRO A 193 -4.63 11.57 -17.41
C PRO A 193 -5.14 10.56 -16.37
N SER A 194 -4.53 9.38 -16.25
CA SER A 194 -4.94 8.34 -15.30
C SER A 194 -3.74 7.66 -14.64
N TYR A 195 -3.97 7.09 -13.46
CA TYR A 195 -2.99 6.28 -12.75
C TYR A 195 -2.49 5.11 -13.59
N GLN A 196 -3.43 4.40 -14.23
CA GLN A 196 -3.13 3.29 -15.14
C GLN A 196 -2.20 3.72 -16.28
N ASN A 197 -2.46 4.86 -16.92
CA ASN A 197 -1.63 5.34 -18.03
C ASN A 197 -0.22 5.72 -17.54
N ALA A 198 -0.12 6.40 -16.39
CA ALA A 198 1.14 6.83 -15.83
C ALA A 198 2.06 5.67 -15.44
N ILE A 199 1.51 4.64 -14.77
CA ILE A 199 2.28 3.46 -14.35
C ILE A 199 2.62 2.55 -15.54
N ASN A 200 1.70 2.41 -16.50
CA ASN A 200 1.94 1.64 -17.73
C ASN A 200 3.05 2.24 -18.58
N ALA A 201 3.22 3.57 -18.56
CA ALA A 201 4.33 4.20 -19.27
C ALA A 201 5.69 3.62 -18.85
N VAL A 202 5.88 3.30 -17.56
CA VAL A 202 7.10 2.64 -17.07
C VAL A 202 7.15 1.17 -17.47
N ALA A 203 6.04 0.46 -17.30
CA ALA A 203 5.93 -0.97 -17.62
C ALA A 203 6.26 -1.24 -19.11
N PHE A 204 5.88 -0.34 -20.02
CA PHE A 204 6.11 -0.46 -21.46
C PHE A 204 7.31 0.37 -21.98
N GLY A 205 8.13 0.94 -21.10
CA GLY A 205 9.37 1.64 -21.48
C GLY A 205 9.20 3.04 -22.07
N GLN A 206 8.01 3.62 -22.02
CA GLN A 206 7.71 5.00 -22.41
C GLN A 206 8.18 6.02 -21.35
N ALA A 207 8.31 5.58 -20.10
CA ALA A 207 8.95 6.29 -19.00
C ALA A 207 9.99 5.40 -18.31
N ASP A 208 10.89 6.01 -17.54
CA ASP A 208 11.92 5.31 -16.77
C ASP A 208 11.49 5.10 -15.32
N VAL A 209 10.81 6.10 -14.76
CA VAL A 209 10.35 6.13 -13.37
C VAL A 209 8.92 6.65 -13.32
N PHE A 210 8.08 6.07 -12.47
CA PHE A 210 6.74 6.57 -12.17
C PHE A 210 6.73 7.11 -10.74
N LEU A 211 6.18 8.31 -10.55
CA LEU A 211 5.90 8.90 -9.24
C LEU A 211 4.41 8.80 -8.94
N GLY A 212 4.05 8.09 -7.88
CA GLY A 212 2.68 7.92 -7.42
C GLY A 212 2.59 7.66 -5.92
N ASP A 213 1.37 7.61 -5.37
CA ASP A 213 1.14 7.21 -3.98
C ASP A 213 1.31 5.71 -3.77
N THR A 214 1.70 5.30 -2.56
CA THR A 214 1.94 3.87 -2.30
C THR A 214 0.67 3.03 -2.37
N LEU A 215 -0.47 3.52 -1.89
CA LEU A 215 -1.70 2.72 -1.80
C LEU A 215 -2.20 2.32 -3.19
N SER A 216 -2.27 3.30 -4.10
CA SER A 216 -2.66 3.09 -5.49
C SER A 216 -1.60 2.30 -6.24
N THR A 217 -0.31 2.61 -6.07
CA THR A 217 0.77 1.82 -6.70
C THR A 217 0.69 0.35 -6.30
N HIS A 218 0.56 0.07 -5.01
CA HIS A 218 0.49 -1.28 -4.48
C HIS A 218 -0.73 -2.03 -5.04
N TYR A 219 -1.90 -1.39 -5.03
CA TYR A 219 -3.11 -1.94 -5.62
C TYR A 219 -2.91 -2.26 -7.11
N MET A 220 -2.32 -1.33 -7.87
CA MET A 220 -2.12 -1.48 -9.31
C MET A 220 -1.10 -2.57 -9.68
N ILE A 221 -0.01 -2.70 -8.91
CA ILE A 221 0.98 -3.77 -9.12
C ILE A 221 0.34 -5.14 -8.87
N ASN A 222 -0.39 -5.29 -7.76
CA ASN A 222 -0.97 -6.57 -7.35
C ASN A 222 -2.19 -6.97 -8.19
N LYS A 223 -3.10 -6.04 -8.48
CA LYS A 223 -4.32 -6.32 -9.27
C LYS A 223 -4.07 -6.28 -10.77
N GLY A 224 -3.16 -5.42 -11.23
CA GLY A 224 -2.88 -5.20 -12.65
C GLY A 224 -1.93 -6.22 -13.28
N TYR A 225 -1.41 -7.18 -12.52
CA TYR A 225 -0.44 -8.19 -12.97
C TYR A 225 0.80 -7.59 -13.66
N LEU A 226 1.22 -6.39 -13.25
CA LEU A 226 2.42 -5.74 -13.76
C LEU A 226 3.66 -6.34 -13.07
N SER A 227 3.96 -7.61 -13.38
CA SER A 227 5.08 -8.35 -12.78
C SER A 227 6.46 -7.78 -13.11
N ASN A 228 6.54 -6.90 -14.12
CA ASN A 228 7.77 -6.31 -14.58
C ASN A 228 8.11 -4.96 -13.94
N ILE A 229 7.30 -4.46 -12.99
CA ILE A 229 7.58 -3.23 -12.23
C ILE A 229 7.60 -3.47 -10.72
N ARG A 230 8.27 -2.58 -9.98
CA ARG A 230 8.36 -2.59 -8.51
C ARG A 230 8.48 -1.18 -7.96
N MET A 231 8.03 -0.97 -6.72
CA MET A 231 8.32 0.25 -5.97
C MET A 231 9.81 0.29 -5.63
N ALA A 232 10.60 1.12 -6.29
CA ALA A 232 12.05 1.16 -6.10
C ALA A 232 12.44 1.81 -4.77
N SER A 233 11.83 2.95 -4.43
CA SER A 233 12.08 3.69 -3.20
C SER A 233 10.90 4.60 -2.85
N PHE A 234 10.85 5.11 -1.62
CA PHE A 234 10.00 6.27 -1.33
C PHE A 234 10.53 7.53 -2.02
N GLY A 235 9.60 8.41 -2.41
CA GLY A 235 9.88 9.74 -2.95
C GLY A 235 10.22 10.73 -1.84
N LYS A 236 10.77 11.89 -2.22
CA LYS A 236 11.29 12.89 -1.27
C LYS A 236 10.24 13.85 -0.71
N HIS A 237 9.21 14.09 -1.51
CA HIS A 237 8.09 14.99 -1.23
C HIS A 237 7.38 14.59 0.06
N GLU A 238 6.98 15.58 0.86
CA GLU A 238 5.96 15.36 1.88
C GLU A 238 4.61 15.26 1.18
N SER A 239 3.79 14.29 1.59
CA SER A 239 2.42 14.18 1.11
C SER A 239 1.45 14.62 2.20
N HIS A 240 0.35 15.21 1.77
CA HIS A 240 -0.76 15.64 2.63
C HIS A 240 -1.66 14.47 3.03
N GLY A 241 -1.42 13.26 2.49
CA GLY A 241 -2.38 12.17 2.55
C GLY A 241 -3.57 12.42 1.62
N PHE A 242 -4.55 11.53 1.70
CA PHE A 242 -5.84 11.68 1.03
C PHE A 242 -6.92 11.97 2.06
N GLY A 243 -7.70 13.02 1.78
CA GLY A 243 -8.81 13.48 2.58
C GLY A 243 -10.01 13.86 1.71
N PHE A 244 -10.98 14.54 2.33
CA PHE A 244 -12.07 15.19 1.64
C PHE A 244 -11.78 16.68 1.52
N ALA A 245 -12.05 17.26 0.36
CA ALA A 245 -11.99 18.70 0.16
C ALA A 245 -13.37 19.33 0.30
N VAL A 246 -13.43 20.47 0.99
CA VAL A 246 -14.64 21.30 1.09
C VAL A 246 -14.31 22.74 0.73
N ARG A 247 -15.35 23.56 0.49
CA ARG A 247 -15.17 25.00 0.33
C ARG A 247 -14.60 25.59 1.62
N ARG A 248 -13.64 26.51 1.51
CA ARG A 248 -12.99 27.15 2.66
C ARG A 248 -13.97 27.81 3.63
N ASN A 249 -15.09 28.33 3.12
CA ASN A 249 -16.10 28.99 3.93
C ASN A 249 -17.10 28.00 4.57
N ASP A 250 -17.08 26.71 4.20
CA ASP A 250 -17.94 25.67 4.78
C ASP A 250 -17.27 25.00 5.99
N THR A 251 -16.91 25.82 6.97
CA THR A 251 -16.16 25.36 8.16
C THR A 251 -16.93 24.33 8.96
N ARG A 252 -18.26 24.41 8.97
CA ARG A 252 -19.10 23.49 9.73
C ARG A 252 -19.11 22.08 9.12
N LEU A 253 -19.18 21.97 7.79
CA LEU A 253 -19.05 20.67 7.14
C LEU A 253 -17.67 20.06 7.42
N LEU A 254 -16.61 20.89 7.37
CA LEU A 254 -15.25 20.45 7.70
C LEU A 254 -15.15 19.90 9.14
N GLU A 255 -15.74 20.61 10.11
CA GLU A 255 -15.77 20.19 11.52
C GLU A 255 -16.48 18.83 11.68
N VAL A 256 -17.64 18.65 11.04
CA VAL A 256 -18.39 17.37 11.07
C VAL A 256 -17.58 16.23 10.45
N ILE A 257 -16.95 16.46 9.30
CA ILE A 257 -16.10 15.45 8.64
C ILE A 257 -14.94 15.09 9.57
N ASN A 258 -14.21 16.06 10.09
CA ASN A 258 -13.05 15.82 10.96
C ASN A 258 -13.45 15.12 12.27
N ALA A 259 -14.56 15.54 12.89
CA ALA A 259 -15.09 14.90 14.10
C ALA A 259 -15.47 13.42 13.84
N THR A 260 -15.95 13.12 12.63
CA THR A 260 -16.25 11.76 12.20
C THR A 260 -14.98 10.95 11.98
N LEU A 261 -14.04 11.45 11.18
CA LEU A 261 -12.77 10.77 10.86
C LEU A 261 -11.95 10.46 12.11
N ASN A 262 -11.92 11.38 13.09
CA ASN A 262 -11.19 11.19 14.34
C ASN A 262 -11.79 10.11 15.25
N GLN A 263 -13.04 9.70 15.03
CA GLN A 263 -13.71 8.65 15.81
C GLN A 263 -13.64 7.27 15.14
N VAL A 264 -13.11 7.17 13.91
CA VAL A 264 -12.97 5.87 13.22
C VAL A 264 -11.94 5.02 13.95
N SER A 265 -12.37 3.88 14.47
CA SER A 265 -11.51 2.96 15.22
C SER A 265 -10.35 2.42 14.38
N ILE A 266 -9.21 2.14 15.01
CA ILE A 266 -8.05 1.50 14.36
C ILE A 266 -8.44 0.17 13.69
N ALA A 267 -9.37 -0.58 14.30
CA ALA A 267 -9.85 -1.84 13.74
C ALA A 267 -10.60 -1.63 12.40
N GLU A 268 -11.45 -0.59 12.32
CA GLU A 268 -12.17 -0.27 11.08
C GLU A 268 -11.21 0.29 10.02
N GLN A 269 -10.27 1.17 10.39
CA GLN A 269 -9.21 1.63 9.48
C GLN A 269 -8.41 0.46 8.90
N ALA A 270 -8.05 -0.51 9.73
CA ALA A 270 -7.36 -1.73 9.30
C ALA A 270 -8.23 -2.60 8.40
N ALA A 271 -9.53 -2.75 8.71
CA ALA A 271 -10.46 -3.51 7.89
C ALA A 271 -10.63 -2.90 6.48
N ILE A 272 -10.77 -1.56 6.40
CA ILE A 272 -10.84 -0.82 5.13
C ILE A 272 -9.52 -0.97 4.36
N SER A 273 -8.39 -0.71 5.01
CA SER A 273 -7.06 -0.85 4.40
C SER A 273 -6.87 -2.25 3.81
N LYS A 274 -7.16 -3.29 4.59
CA LYS A 274 -7.03 -4.69 4.17
C LYS A 274 -7.95 -5.06 3.00
N ARG A 275 -9.18 -4.53 2.96
CA ARG A 275 -10.12 -4.76 1.85
C ARG A 275 -9.54 -4.26 0.53
N TRP A 276 -8.88 -3.11 0.57
CA TRP A 276 -8.33 -2.44 -0.60
C TRP A 276 -6.83 -2.67 -0.82
N SER A 277 -6.17 -3.51 -0.02
CA SER A 277 -4.72 -3.79 -0.13
C SER A 277 -4.37 -4.84 -1.19
N ALA A 278 -5.34 -5.24 -2.02
CA ALA A 278 -5.16 -6.20 -3.12
C ALA A 278 -4.50 -7.54 -2.69
N GLY A 279 -4.76 -8.00 -1.46
CA GLY A 279 -4.34 -9.32 -0.98
C GLY A 279 -2.98 -9.37 -0.27
N SER A 280 -2.28 -8.23 -0.12
CA SER A 280 -1.07 -8.14 0.70
C SER A 280 -1.22 -7.10 1.80
N ASP A 281 -0.82 -7.46 3.03
CA ASP A 281 -0.92 -6.59 4.20
C ASP A 281 0.22 -5.54 4.18
N LEU A 282 0.17 -4.57 3.27
CA LEU A 282 1.07 -3.42 3.31
C LEU A 282 0.50 -2.33 4.23
N TYR A 283 0.79 -2.43 5.52
CA TYR A 283 0.49 -1.36 6.48
C TYR A 283 1.64 -0.37 6.53
N LEU A 284 1.50 0.74 5.81
CA LEU A 284 2.40 1.89 5.94
C LEU A 284 1.88 2.85 6.99
N THR A 285 2.75 3.18 7.94
CA THR A 285 2.55 4.30 8.85
C THR A 285 3.18 5.56 8.25
N ASP A 286 2.71 6.72 8.66
CA ASP A 286 3.30 8.05 8.38
C ASP A 286 4.77 8.19 8.82
N HIS A 287 5.27 7.28 9.65
CA HIS A 287 6.63 7.32 10.19
C HIS A 287 7.69 6.99 9.13
N ARG A 288 8.40 8.03 8.67
CA ARG A 288 9.63 7.92 7.88
C ARG A 288 10.81 7.55 8.77
N ILE A 289 11.71 6.70 8.26
CA ILE A 289 12.97 6.44 8.94
C ILE A 289 13.83 7.70 8.83
N GLN A 290 14.22 8.26 9.96
CA GLN A 290 15.17 9.37 10.03
C GLN A 290 16.58 8.80 10.16
N LEU A 291 17.34 8.87 9.07
CA LEU A 291 18.72 8.42 9.03
C LEU A 291 19.66 9.56 9.40
N THR A 292 20.65 9.28 10.24
CA THR A 292 21.74 10.21 10.55
C THR A 292 22.61 10.43 9.32
N ASP A 293 23.34 11.55 9.27
CA ASP A 293 24.31 11.84 8.20
C ASP A 293 25.35 10.72 8.04
N ARG A 294 25.71 10.05 9.14
CA ARG A 294 26.64 8.92 9.12
C ARG A 294 26.03 7.72 8.39
N GLU A 295 24.76 7.41 8.65
CA GLU A 295 24.05 6.31 8.00
C GLU A 295 23.80 6.61 6.53
N GLN A 296 23.37 7.83 6.19
CA GLN A 296 23.20 8.24 4.80
C GLN A 296 24.52 8.11 4.00
N ARG A 297 25.64 8.58 4.55
CA ARG A 297 26.98 8.39 3.95
C ARG A 297 27.42 6.92 3.90
N TRP A 298 26.93 6.09 4.81
CA TRP A 298 27.20 4.65 4.75
C TRP A 298 26.42 4.01 3.61
N LEU A 299 25.12 4.29 3.48
CA LEU A 299 24.26 3.80 2.40
C LEU A 299 24.81 4.20 1.02
N ALA A 300 25.22 5.47 0.86
CA ALA A 300 25.80 5.95 -0.40
C ALA A 300 27.09 5.21 -0.82
N ARG A 301 27.86 4.69 0.16
CA ARG A 301 29.09 3.92 -0.09
C ARG A 301 28.87 2.42 -0.18
N HIS A 302 27.73 1.92 0.28
CA HIS A 302 27.38 0.49 0.31
C HIS A 302 26.04 0.29 -0.40
N PRO A 303 25.94 0.58 -1.71
CA PRO A 303 24.69 0.48 -2.44
C PRO A 303 24.18 -0.97 -2.56
N VAL A 304 25.03 -1.96 -2.25
CA VAL A 304 24.73 -3.39 -2.30
C VAL A 304 25.06 -4.01 -0.95
N VAL A 305 24.09 -4.73 -0.39
CA VAL A 305 24.27 -5.52 0.85
C VAL A 305 24.06 -6.99 0.51
N ARG A 306 25.07 -7.82 0.80
CA ARG A 306 25.07 -9.26 0.60
C ARG A 306 24.39 -9.94 1.78
N VAL A 307 23.25 -10.55 1.53
CA VAL A 307 22.40 -11.18 2.54
C VAL A 307 22.45 -12.68 2.37
N VAL A 308 22.95 -13.42 3.37
CA VAL A 308 22.91 -14.88 3.35
C VAL A 308 21.61 -15.41 3.96
N VAL A 309 21.05 -16.44 3.32
CA VAL A 309 19.79 -17.08 3.71
C VAL A 309 19.91 -18.59 3.68
N ASN A 310 19.15 -19.25 4.54
CA ASN A 310 18.94 -20.70 4.47
C ASN A 310 17.75 -20.98 3.56
N GLU A 311 17.97 -21.68 2.45
CA GLU A 311 16.94 -21.92 1.44
C GLU A 311 15.82 -22.87 1.89
N THR A 312 16.02 -23.61 2.99
CA THR A 312 15.06 -24.60 3.52
C THR A 312 14.44 -24.20 4.85
N SER A 313 14.44 -22.91 5.21
CA SER A 313 13.98 -22.42 6.52
C SER A 313 12.61 -21.73 6.44
N ALA A 314 11.64 -22.39 5.77
CA ALA A 314 10.25 -21.94 5.75
C ALA A 314 9.64 -21.91 7.18
N PRO A 315 8.78 -20.93 7.50
CA PRO A 315 8.26 -19.87 6.64
C PRO A 315 9.12 -18.59 6.60
N PHE A 316 10.32 -18.60 7.16
CA PHE A 316 11.17 -17.40 7.27
C PHE A 316 11.90 -17.07 5.99
N THR A 317 12.67 -18.03 5.47
CA THR A 317 13.44 -17.91 4.24
C THR A 317 13.29 -19.19 3.43
N PHE A 318 12.75 -19.07 2.23
CA PHE A 318 12.67 -20.16 1.27
C PHE A 318 12.61 -19.62 -0.15
N PHE A 319 12.68 -20.51 -1.13
CA PHE A 319 12.48 -20.15 -2.53
C PHE A 319 11.28 -20.92 -3.06
N ASP A 320 10.42 -20.25 -3.84
CA ASP A 320 9.27 -20.90 -4.48
C ASP A 320 9.67 -21.67 -5.75
N ALA A 321 8.67 -22.20 -6.46
CA ALA A 321 8.88 -22.99 -7.66
C ALA A 321 9.49 -22.19 -8.83
N ASP A 322 9.27 -20.87 -8.86
CA ASP A 322 9.82 -19.95 -9.86
C ASP A 322 11.24 -19.50 -9.49
N GLY A 323 11.72 -19.88 -8.30
CA GLY A 323 13.05 -19.55 -7.79
C GLY A 323 13.11 -18.18 -7.11
N ASP A 324 11.97 -17.56 -6.82
CA ASP A 324 11.87 -16.27 -6.13
C ASP A 324 12.10 -16.46 -4.63
N PHE A 325 12.78 -15.50 -4.01
CA PHE A 325 12.99 -15.49 -2.57
C PHE A 325 11.70 -15.11 -1.85
N ARG A 326 11.23 -15.99 -0.96
CA ARG A 326 9.97 -15.87 -0.23
C ARG A 326 10.14 -16.10 1.27
N GLY A 327 9.13 -15.66 2.02
CA GLY A 327 9.01 -15.86 3.45
C GLY A 327 9.06 -14.54 4.22
N ILE A 328 8.84 -14.64 5.53
CA ILE A 328 8.72 -13.49 6.43
C ILE A 328 9.95 -12.57 6.34
N SER A 329 11.14 -13.16 6.24
CA SER A 329 12.38 -12.38 6.10
C SER A 329 12.51 -11.73 4.73
N ALA A 330 11.97 -12.32 3.67
CA ALA A 330 11.95 -11.72 2.35
C ALA A 330 11.09 -10.45 2.34
N ASP A 331 9.90 -10.51 2.93
CA ASP A 331 8.99 -9.36 3.04
C ASP A 331 9.60 -8.24 3.88
N LEU A 332 10.25 -8.57 5.01
CA LEU A 332 10.94 -7.58 5.82
C LEU A 332 12.12 -6.94 5.09
N LEU A 333 12.92 -7.73 4.37
CA LEU A 333 14.04 -7.24 3.58
C LEU A 333 13.56 -6.33 2.44
N GLU A 334 12.41 -6.62 1.84
CA GLU A 334 11.79 -5.75 0.84
C GLU A 334 11.36 -4.40 1.43
N LEU A 335 10.82 -4.39 2.65
CA LEU A 335 10.53 -3.14 3.36
C LEU A 335 11.79 -2.34 3.69
N ILE A 336 12.87 -3.01 4.11
CA ILE A 336 14.18 -2.38 4.33
C ILE A 336 14.69 -1.78 3.01
N ARG A 337 14.61 -2.54 1.91
CA ARG A 337 14.99 -2.10 0.57
C ARG A 337 14.23 -0.83 0.16
N LEU A 338 12.91 -0.84 0.32
CA LEU A 338 12.04 0.29 -0.03
C LEU A 338 12.33 1.55 0.81
N ARG A 339 12.62 1.39 2.11
CA ARG A 339 12.91 2.49 3.03
C ARG A 339 14.34 3.04 2.92
N THR A 340 15.30 2.24 2.46
CA THR A 340 16.73 2.61 2.44
C THR A 340 17.29 2.83 1.05
N GLY A 341 16.62 2.32 0.00
CA GLY A 341 17.14 2.32 -1.37
C GLY A 341 18.26 1.31 -1.63
N LEU A 342 18.62 0.47 -0.65
CA LEU A 342 19.67 -0.55 -0.80
C LEU A 342 19.32 -1.56 -1.90
N ARG A 343 20.34 -2.11 -2.56
CA ARG A 343 20.21 -3.34 -3.35
C ARG A 343 20.61 -4.53 -2.48
N LEU A 344 19.76 -5.54 -2.41
CA LEU A 344 20.04 -6.75 -1.64
C LEU A 344 20.50 -7.88 -2.58
N ASP A 345 21.70 -8.41 -2.34
CA ASP A 345 22.25 -9.57 -3.04
C ASP A 345 22.02 -10.83 -2.19
N ILE A 346 21.03 -11.65 -2.55
CA ILE A 346 20.61 -12.81 -1.76
C ILE A 346 21.48 -14.03 -2.10
N GLN A 347 22.21 -14.53 -1.11
CA GLN A 347 23.13 -15.66 -1.24
C GLN A 347 22.64 -16.88 -0.45
N ARG A 348 22.50 -18.03 -1.13
CA ARG A 348 21.98 -19.26 -0.52
C ARG A 348 23.09 -20.01 0.23
N ARG A 349 22.77 -20.56 1.41
CA ARG A 349 23.60 -21.49 2.19
C ARG A 349 22.75 -22.63 2.74
N GLN A 350 23.38 -23.75 3.08
CA GLN A 350 22.67 -24.97 3.47
C GLN A 350 22.34 -25.03 4.97
N ASN A 351 23.07 -24.29 5.80
CA ASN A 351 22.92 -24.36 7.26
C ASN A 351 23.45 -23.10 7.96
N ASP A 352 23.07 -22.94 9.23
CA ASP A 352 23.47 -21.83 10.10
C ASP A 352 25.00 -21.67 10.18
N SER A 353 25.76 -22.77 10.23
CA SER A 353 27.23 -22.70 10.36
C SER A 353 27.88 -22.07 9.13
N GLU A 354 27.42 -22.40 7.93
CA GLU A 354 27.87 -21.78 6.68
C GLU A 354 27.47 -20.32 6.58
N MET A 355 26.25 -19.96 7.01
CA MET A 355 25.81 -18.56 7.05
C MET A 355 26.67 -17.72 8.00
N ILE A 356 26.93 -18.23 9.20
CA ILE A 356 27.78 -17.57 10.20
C ILE A 356 29.21 -17.42 9.66
N ALA A 357 29.79 -18.47 9.09
CA ALA A 357 31.12 -18.42 8.49
C ALA A 357 31.20 -17.40 7.33
N ALA A 358 30.14 -17.27 6.52
CA ALA A 358 30.12 -16.31 5.43
C ALA A 358 30.19 -14.85 5.94
N VAL A 359 29.50 -14.52 7.03
CA VAL A 359 29.59 -13.18 7.63
C VAL A 359 30.94 -12.95 8.32
N LEU A 360 31.44 -13.92 9.09
CA LEU A 360 32.72 -13.77 9.80
C LEU A 360 33.93 -13.66 8.87
N ASN A 361 33.83 -14.17 7.63
CA ASN A 361 34.88 -14.11 6.62
C ASN A 361 34.64 -13.03 5.56
N ASP A 362 33.81 -12.02 5.85
CA ASP A 362 33.48 -10.90 4.95
C ASP A 362 32.92 -11.31 3.56
N GLN A 363 32.38 -12.52 3.44
CA GLN A 363 31.73 -13.01 2.21
C GLN A 363 30.27 -12.54 2.10
N ALA A 364 29.65 -12.22 3.23
CA ALA A 364 28.32 -11.65 3.34
C ALA A 364 28.27 -10.57 4.42
N ASP A 365 27.33 -9.65 4.31
CA ASP A 365 27.21 -8.50 5.21
C ASP A 365 26.19 -8.76 6.34
N MET A 366 25.18 -9.61 6.09
CA MET A 366 24.18 -9.98 7.10
C MET A 366 23.54 -11.36 6.85
N ILE A 367 22.95 -11.92 7.90
CA ILE A 367 22.11 -13.14 7.85
C ILE A 367 20.65 -12.71 8.01
N ALA A 368 19.76 -13.11 7.09
CA ALA A 368 18.36 -12.66 7.09
C ALA A 368 17.53 -13.20 8.26
N ALA A 369 17.80 -14.43 8.69
CA ALA A 369 17.08 -15.12 9.75
C ALA A 369 18.06 -16.01 10.52
N LEU A 370 18.23 -15.75 11.81
CA LEU A 370 19.06 -16.56 12.69
C LEU A 370 18.54 -16.54 14.12
N LEU A 371 18.36 -17.71 14.72
CA LEU A 371 18.02 -17.82 16.14
C LEU A 371 19.20 -17.33 17.01
N PRO A 372 18.97 -16.41 17.96
CA PRO A 372 20.03 -15.96 18.87
C PRO A 372 20.41 -17.06 19.87
N SER A 373 21.68 -17.07 20.28
CA SER A 373 22.18 -17.83 21.42
C SER A 373 23.32 -17.06 22.09
N SER A 374 23.65 -17.40 23.34
CA SER A 374 24.78 -16.79 24.05
C SER A 374 26.09 -16.95 23.29
N GLU A 375 26.34 -18.12 22.70
CA GLU A 375 27.53 -18.38 21.86
C GLU A 375 27.55 -17.48 20.62
N ARG A 376 26.44 -17.40 19.88
CA ARG A 376 26.35 -16.61 18.64
C ARG A 376 26.52 -15.11 18.91
N GLN A 377 26.02 -14.61 20.04
CA GLN A 377 26.13 -13.20 20.43
C GLN A 377 27.56 -12.75 20.77
N LEU A 378 28.48 -13.69 21.05
CA LEU A 378 29.90 -13.36 21.22
C LEU A 378 30.58 -12.97 19.91
N GLN A 379 30.04 -13.42 18.77
CA GLN A 379 30.65 -13.24 17.45
C GLN A 379 29.81 -12.36 16.53
N LEU A 380 28.49 -12.28 16.75
CA LEU A 380 27.55 -11.58 15.90
C LEU A 380 26.77 -10.51 16.67
N LYS A 381 26.45 -9.42 15.97
CA LYS A 381 25.49 -8.42 16.42
C LYS A 381 24.12 -8.80 15.87
N PHE A 382 23.11 -8.87 16.73
CA PHE A 382 21.72 -9.15 16.33
C PHE A 382 20.93 -7.84 16.26
N SER A 383 19.99 -7.77 15.31
CA SER A 383 18.96 -6.73 15.29
C SER A 383 17.97 -6.94 16.44
N ARG A 384 16.98 -6.03 16.55
CA ARG A 384 15.76 -6.34 17.29
C ARG A 384 15.11 -7.60 16.68
N PRO A 385 14.60 -8.54 17.50
CA PRO A 385 13.81 -9.66 16.97
C PRO A 385 12.58 -9.13 16.22
N TYR A 386 12.28 -9.74 15.08
CA TYR A 386 11.12 -9.42 14.24
C TYR A 386 10.07 -10.54 14.21
N VAL A 387 10.40 -11.71 14.76
CA VAL A 387 9.44 -12.77 15.09
C VAL A 387 9.76 -13.31 16.48
N ASP A 388 8.73 -13.50 17.29
CA ASP A 388 8.78 -14.25 18.54
C ASP A 388 7.84 -15.45 18.42
N SER A 389 8.31 -16.63 18.83
CA SER A 389 7.57 -17.87 18.68
C SER A 389 8.02 -18.91 19.69
N SER A 390 7.06 -19.67 20.20
CA SER A 390 7.31 -20.78 21.11
C SER A 390 7.78 -22.02 20.36
N PHE A 391 8.77 -22.73 20.91
CA PHE A 391 9.07 -24.08 20.48
C PHE A 391 7.89 -25.00 20.81
N VAL A 392 7.51 -25.82 19.83
CA VAL A 392 6.46 -26.84 20.00
C VAL A 392 7.01 -28.22 19.67
N LEU A 393 6.45 -29.23 20.34
CA LEU A 393 6.71 -30.61 20.03
C LEU A 393 5.77 -31.08 18.92
N LEU A 394 6.33 -31.55 17.81
CA LEU A 394 5.57 -32.16 16.72
C LEU A 394 5.63 -33.69 16.82
N THR A 395 4.47 -34.32 16.79
CA THR A 395 4.32 -35.77 16.93
C THR A 395 3.49 -36.38 15.80
N ARG A 396 3.62 -37.69 15.58
CA ARG A 396 2.69 -38.40 14.70
C ARG A 396 1.32 -38.47 15.36
N LYS A 397 0.25 -38.38 14.57
CA LYS A 397 -1.14 -38.53 15.04
C LYS A 397 -1.46 -40.00 15.34
N GLN A 398 -0.89 -40.53 16.43
CA GLN A 398 -1.09 -41.91 16.92
C GLN A 398 -1.37 -41.88 18.43
N SER A 399 -2.17 -42.83 18.92
CA SER A 399 -2.73 -42.86 20.27
C SER A 399 -1.67 -42.87 21.39
N ASP A 400 -0.50 -43.46 21.15
CA ASP A 400 0.55 -43.68 22.17
C ASP A 400 1.73 -42.70 22.04
N THR A 401 1.51 -41.53 21.42
CA THR A 401 2.62 -40.60 21.16
C THR A 401 2.86 -39.66 22.36
N PRO A 402 4.10 -39.53 22.85
CA PRO A 402 4.41 -38.64 23.98
C PRO A 402 3.94 -37.20 23.70
N THR A 403 3.16 -36.61 24.61
CA THR A 403 2.62 -35.25 24.46
C THR A 403 3.42 -34.20 25.22
N THR A 404 4.25 -34.61 26.19
CA THR A 404 5.15 -33.75 26.95
C THR A 404 6.57 -34.32 26.98
N LEU A 405 7.58 -33.46 27.18
CA LEU A 405 8.99 -33.88 27.22
C LEU A 405 9.28 -34.93 28.31
N ASP A 406 8.54 -34.92 29.42
CA ASP A 406 8.73 -35.88 30.53
C ASP A 406 8.29 -37.30 30.15
N GLN A 407 7.38 -37.43 29.18
CA GLN A 407 6.89 -38.71 28.68
C GLN A 407 7.84 -39.35 27.66
N PHE A 408 8.96 -38.70 27.32
CA PHE A 408 9.81 -39.14 26.21
C PHE A 408 10.64 -40.39 26.48
N GLY A 409 10.79 -40.91 27.70
CA GLY A 409 11.46 -42.19 27.98
C GLY A 409 12.68 -42.50 27.08
N HIS A 410 12.53 -43.49 26.18
CA HIS A 410 13.53 -43.87 25.16
C HIS A 410 13.25 -43.34 23.74
N ALA A 411 12.24 -42.49 23.56
CA ALA A 411 11.88 -41.91 22.28
C ALA A 411 12.97 -40.96 21.76
N SER A 412 13.14 -40.93 20.44
CA SER A 412 14.12 -40.07 19.77
C SER A 412 13.49 -38.74 19.37
N LEU A 413 14.16 -37.64 19.71
CA LEU A 413 13.77 -36.29 19.30
C LEU A 413 14.64 -35.84 18.11
N ALA A 414 13.99 -35.41 17.02
CA ALA A 414 14.67 -34.82 15.88
C ALA A 414 14.75 -33.31 16.05
N ILE A 415 15.96 -32.74 15.94
CA ILE A 415 16.21 -31.30 16.05
C ILE A 415 17.21 -30.92 14.97
N ALA A 416 17.00 -29.76 14.34
CA ALA A 416 17.96 -29.21 13.40
C ALA A 416 19.34 -29.05 14.05
N LYS A 417 20.39 -29.48 13.35
CA LYS A 417 21.76 -29.39 13.83
C LYS A 417 22.13 -27.93 14.10
N GLY A 418 22.67 -27.66 15.29
CA GLY A 418 23.08 -26.31 15.68
C GLY A 418 21.95 -25.42 16.19
N ASN A 419 20.73 -25.94 16.35
CA ASN A 419 19.63 -25.19 16.96
C ASN A 419 19.93 -24.91 18.45
N PRO A 420 19.83 -23.64 18.91
CA PRO A 420 20.09 -23.26 20.30
C PRO A 420 19.26 -24.04 21.34
N VAL A 421 18.09 -24.56 20.97
CA VAL A 421 17.24 -25.37 21.88
C VAL A 421 17.93 -26.63 22.37
N ILE A 422 18.95 -27.13 21.65
CA ILE A 422 19.70 -28.32 22.05
C ILE A 422 20.41 -28.11 23.39
N GLU A 423 20.97 -26.92 23.62
CA GLU A 423 21.64 -26.61 24.89
C GLU A 423 20.64 -26.51 26.03
N TRP A 424 19.50 -25.85 25.78
CA TRP A 424 18.41 -25.77 26.75
C TRP A 424 17.89 -27.18 27.12
N LEU A 425 17.60 -28.04 26.15
CA LEU A 425 17.14 -29.42 26.39
C LEU A 425 18.16 -30.25 27.18
N ARG A 426 19.46 -30.07 26.92
CA ARG A 426 20.53 -30.73 27.70
C ARG A 426 20.60 -30.23 29.13
N SER A 427 20.30 -28.95 29.38
CA SER A 427 20.25 -28.40 30.73
C SER A 427 19.05 -28.91 31.54
N GLN A 428 17.92 -29.19 30.87
CA GLN A 428 16.67 -29.63 31.52
C GLN A 428 16.64 -31.14 31.82
N SER A 429 17.38 -31.97 31.07
CA SER A 429 17.32 -33.43 31.23
C SER A 429 18.71 -34.09 31.15
N ARG A 430 19.06 -34.84 32.21
CA ARG A 430 20.28 -35.67 32.30
C ARG A 430 20.26 -36.91 31.38
N THR A 431 19.13 -37.22 30.74
CA THR A 431 18.89 -38.48 29.98
C THR A 431 18.99 -38.34 28.46
N PHE A 432 19.05 -37.13 27.90
CA PHE A 432 19.18 -36.96 26.44
C PHE A 432 20.61 -37.27 25.95
N LYS A 433 20.79 -38.42 25.29
CA LYS A 433 22.01 -38.74 24.53
C LYS A 433 21.81 -38.36 23.06
N SER A 434 22.59 -37.40 22.54
CA SER A 434 22.50 -37.01 21.13
C SER A 434 23.27 -37.99 20.23
N SER A 435 22.61 -38.60 19.24
CA SER A 435 23.27 -39.29 18.11
C SER A 435 23.15 -38.45 16.84
N LYS A 436 24.26 -38.11 16.18
CA LYS A 436 24.22 -37.46 14.85
C LYS A 436 23.75 -38.50 13.82
N ARG A 437 22.55 -38.31 13.26
CA ARG A 437 22.10 -39.05 12.07
C ARG A 437 21.74 -38.05 10.99
N THR A 438 22.34 -38.16 9.82
CA THR A 438 21.94 -37.44 8.61
C THR A 438 20.74 -38.16 8.00
N ALA A 439 19.56 -37.54 8.03
CA ALA A 439 18.40 -38.01 7.28
C ALA A 439 18.44 -37.40 5.86
N PRO A 440 18.13 -38.16 4.79
CA PRO A 440 17.98 -37.59 3.47
C PRO A 440 16.79 -36.62 3.45
N CYS A 441 16.99 -35.41 2.93
CA CYS A 441 15.89 -34.47 2.67
C CYS A 441 14.97 -35.06 1.60
N ALA A 442 13.73 -35.39 1.96
CA ALA A 442 12.70 -35.67 0.98
C ALA A 442 12.20 -34.32 0.41
N PRO A 443 12.09 -34.16 -0.93
CA PRO A 443 11.53 -32.95 -1.51
C PRO A 443 10.06 -32.85 -1.08
N TRP A 444 9.72 -31.77 -0.37
CA TRP A 444 8.33 -31.42 -0.10
C TRP A 444 7.69 -31.03 -1.44
N LYS A 445 7.01 -31.97 -2.10
CA LYS A 445 6.08 -31.63 -3.17
C LYS A 445 4.88 -30.94 -2.53
N CYS A 446 4.80 -29.63 -2.66
CA CYS A 446 3.56 -28.89 -2.45
C CYS A 446 2.53 -29.43 -3.46
N SER A 447 1.62 -30.29 -3.02
CA SER A 447 0.41 -30.60 -3.79
C SER A 447 -0.46 -29.34 -3.83
N PRO A 448 -1.02 -28.95 -5.00
CA PRO A 448 -1.98 -27.86 -5.06
C PRO A 448 -3.19 -28.24 -4.20
N MET A 449 -3.58 -27.34 -3.30
CA MET A 449 -4.83 -27.40 -2.56
C MET A 449 -5.97 -27.70 -3.55
N ALA A 450 -6.63 -28.84 -3.37
CA ALA A 450 -7.81 -29.19 -4.14
C ALA A 450 -8.86 -28.10 -3.94
N ARG A 451 -9.30 -27.49 -5.04
CA ARG A 451 -10.48 -26.63 -5.06
C ARG A 451 -11.65 -27.46 -4.55
N SER A 452 -12.21 -27.06 -3.41
CA SER A 452 -13.53 -27.49 -2.98
C SER A 452 -14.54 -27.01 -4.02
N THR A 453 -14.98 -27.88 -4.91
CA THR A 453 -16.23 -27.72 -5.64
C THR A 453 -17.36 -28.04 -4.68
N ALA A 454 -18.07 -27.02 -4.22
CA ALA A 454 -19.38 -27.20 -3.61
C ALA A 454 -20.39 -27.56 -4.72
N ALA A 455 -21.14 -28.63 -4.48
CA ALA A 455 -22.41 -28.91 -5.15
C ALA A 455 -23.53 -28.13 -4.46
#